data_AF-A0A1G0LBA0-F1
#
_entry.id   AF-A0A1G0LBA0-F1
#
_cell.length_a   1.000
_cell.length_b   1.000
_cell.length_c   1.000
_cell.angle_alpha   90.00
_cell.angle_beta   90.00
_cell.angle_gamma   90.00
#
_symmetry.space_group_name_H-M   'P 1'
#
loop_
_entity.id
_entity.type
_entity.pdbx_description
1 polymer ?
#
loop_
_entity_poly.entity_id
_entity_poly.type
_entity_poly.pdbx_seq_one_letter_code
_entity_poly.pdbx_strand_id
1 'polypeptide(L)'
;MKLKGAIDFSLGNFLCLRGFAPMGELSDFSKADDSYQREPIPDQEEQLMRFLESGDYTFFPEVILGVSLEDLHLSDADVGGLYEKLRSGLGFSRKTFGDLTMSVFTQKSTGSDARTFQYYMTATLQGFVKEADKITIYRIDGNHRLRAAANAKQSVRDYKTPYCLVLFRNNRERNEFSRVFFHNINFKAAQLTMEQNLRLILDDEALFPNDKLKEEEPFGWPFYLARILYGKLDFDILHNIKPFIETEPRTFFLRQFEFLIGKDILGANEAAIRRFKEALGTLNALFDAFPALKESNNCGLLAALSYYQLDNQSKVHSFIRWVLANHLHLVKESSAPDLIAIFDKVLESRKRTIFVSMPLGKPKPDDHYAIIQRVSKEVSESHGLNPPLKVERVDWFHDGTSYEINDKILEMIDDCGLLIGNLTHCNPNVYHEIGFVMGKAKAEGKDVANMLLFLDESVADDAGKKVGFNLAGIKQLRFTQPEVEFVPKLRENLERFFRL
;
A
#
# COMPACT_ATOMS: atom_id res chain seq x y z
N MET A 1 -28.90 -12.34 -28.64
CA MET A 1 -28.37 -13.55 -27.96
C MET A 1 -29.49 -14.56 -27.71
N LYS A 2 -29.16 -15.86 -27.65
CA LYS A 2 -30.06 -16.94 -27.21
C LYS A 2 -29.49 -17.57 -25.94
N LEU A 3 -30.21 -17.44 -24.83
CA LEU A 3 -29.81 -18.02 -23.54
C LEU A 3 -30.64 -19.27 -23.26
N LYS A 4 -30.00 -20.34 -22.79
CA LYS A 4 -30.66 -21.60 -22.46
C LYS A 4 -30.15 -22.13 -21.12
N GLY A 5 -31.07 -22.58 -20.28
CA GLY A 5 -30.74 -23.05 -18.95
C GLY A 5 -31.90 -23.67 -18.20
N ALA A 6 -31.65 -24.04 -16.96
CA ALA A 6 -32.69 -24.35 -15.99
C ALA A 6 -33.35 -23.04 -15.54
N ILE A 7 -34.67 -22.98 -15.54
CA ILE A 7 -35.43 -21.81 -15.08
C ILE A 7 -36.19 -22.19 -13.81
N ASP A 8 -36.03 -21.42 -12.74
CA ASP A 8 -36.74 -21.65 -11.49
C ASP A 8 -36.72 -20.41 -10.59
N PHE A 9 -37.51 -20.45 -9.51
CA PHE A 9 -37.50 -19.44 -8.46
C PHE A 9 -36.41 -19.74 -7.42
N SER A 10 -35.31 -18.99 -7.47
CA SER A 10 -34.23 -19.08 -6.48
C SER A 10 -34.72 -18.59 -5.11
N LEU A 11 -34.60 -19.45 -4.09
CA LEU A 11 -35.07 -19.22 -2.72
C LEU A 11 -36.54 -18.73 -2.66
N GLY A 12 -37.37 -19.16 -3.62
CA GLY A 12 -38.81 -18.90 -3.68
C GLY A 12 -39.24 -17.55 -4.27
N ASN A 13 -38.33 -16.59 -4.43
CA ASN A 13 -38.70 -15.19 -4.72
C ASN A 13 -38.23 -14.66 -6.07
N PHE A 14 -37.06 -15.10 -6.55
CA PHE A 14 -36.44 -14.54 -7.74
C PHE A 14 -36.46 -15.52 -8.89
N LEU A 15 -37.06 -15.12 -10.01
CA LEU A 15 -37.07 -15.94 -11.21
C LEU A 15 -35.69 -15.89 -11.86
N CYS A 16 -35.01 -17.02 -11.91
CA CYS A 16 -33.64 -17.13 -12.40
C CYS A 16 -33.54 -18.15 -13.54
N LEU A 17 -32.79 -17.80 -14.58
CA LEU A 17 -32.32 -18.74 -15.60
C LEU A 17 -30.84 -19.02 -15.38
N ARG A 18 -30.47 -20.27 -15.06
CA ARG A 18 -29.07 -20.69 -14.87
C ARG A 18 -28.60 -21.61 -15.99
N GLY A 19 -27.46 -21.31 -16.59
CA GLY A 19 -26.93 -22.06 -17.73
C GLY A 19 -25.47 -21.76 -18.04
N PHE A 20 -25.04 -22.12 -19.24
CA PHE A 20 -23.70 -21.84 -19.76
C PHE A 20 -23.80 -21.09 -21.09
N ALA A 21 -22.93 -20.10 -21.29
CA ALA A 21 -22.80 -19.36 -22.54
C ALA A 21 -21.34 -18.97 -22.78
N PRO A 22 -20.93 -18.69 -24.03
CA PRO A 22 -19.59 -18.17 -24.31
C PRO A 22 -19.34 -16.86 -23.56
N MET A 23 -18.18 -16.76 -22.90
CA MET A 23 -17.78 -15.60 -22.11
C MET A 23 -17.82 -14.30 -22.93
N GLY A 24 -17.40 -14.36 -24.19
CA GLY A 24 -17.45 -13.25 -25.14
C GLY A 24 -18.88 -12.80 -25.44
N GLU A 25 -19.84 -13.72 -25.60
CA GLU A 25 -21.25 -13.35 -25.81
C GLU A 25 -21.85 -12.71 -24.56
N LEU A 26 -21.56 -13.23 -23.36
CA LEU A 26 -22.03 -12.62 -22.12
C LEU A 26 -21.47 -11.21 -21.96
N SER A 27 -20.21 -10.99 -22.33
CA SER A 27 -19.59 -9.66 -22.33
C SER A 27 -20.28 -8.72 -23.32
N ASP A 28 -20.46 -9.18 -24.56
CA ASP A 28 -21.02 -8.38 -25.65
C ASP A 28 -22.47 -7.95 -25.43
N PHE A 29 -23.30 -8.81 -24.83
CA PHE A 29 -24.73 -8.58 -24.64
C PHE A 29 -25.10 -8.05 -23.25
N SER A 30 -24.13 -7.66 -22.42
CA SER A 30 -24.39 -7.10 -21.10
C SER A 30 -23.52 -5.88 -20.79
N LYS A 31 -24.03 -4.98 -19.94
CA LYS A 31 -23.32 -3.77 -19.50
C LYS A 31 -23.21 -3.70 -17.97
N ALA A 32 -22.20 -3.00 -17.48
CA ALA A 32 -22.11 -2.65 -16.06
C ALA A 32 -23.22 -1.65 -15.68
N ASP A 33 -23.58 -1.62 -14.40
CA ASP A 33 -24.46 -0.58 -13.85
C ASP A 33 -23.62 0.37 -12.99
N ASP A 34 -23.37 1.56 -13.53
CA ASP A 34 -22.49 2.57 -12.92
C ASP A 34 -23.04 3.12 -11.59
N SER A 35 -24.30 2.83 -11.25
CA SER A 35 -24.91 3.32 -10.01
C SER A 35 -24.46 2.58 -8.75
N TYR A 36 -23.79 1.44 -8.89
CA TYR A 36 -23.24 0.69 -7.76
C TYR A 36 -21.92 -0.05 -8.05
N GLN A 37 -21.46 -0.07 -9.31
CA GLN A 37 -20.15 -0.62 -9.67
C GLN A 37 -19.10 0.48 -9.76
N ARG A 38 -17.87 0.17 -9.33
CA ARG A 38 -16.74 1.10 -9.38
C ARG A 38 -16.11 1.10 -10.78
N GLU A 39 -15.48 2.22 -11.12
CA GLU A 39 -14.49 2.31 -12.19
C GLU A 39 -13.42 1.22 -12.01
N PRO A 40 -12.96 0.56 -13.09
CA PRO A 40 -12.00 -0.52 -12.99
C PRO A 40 -10.61 -0.01 -12.56
N ILE A 41 -9.88 -0.83 -11.81
CA ILE A 41 -8.46 -0.60 -11.49
C ILE A 41 -7.64 -1.27 -12.61
N PRO A 42 -6.88 -0.51 -13.43
CA PRO A 42 -6.21 -1.05 -14.62
C PRO A 42 -5.29 -2.26 -14.35
N ASP A 43 -4.51 -2.23 -13.26
CA ASP A 43 -3.54 -3.27 -12.93
C ASP A 43 -4.18 -4.65 -12.65
N GLN A 44 -5.42 -4.67 -12.16
CA GLN A 44 -6.14 -5.92 -11.86
C GLN A 44 -6.68 -6.60 -13.13
N GLU A 45 -6.96 -5.82 -14.18
CA GLU A 45 -7.46 -6.36 -15.46
C GLU A 45 -6.35 -7.10 -16.22
N GLU A 46 -5.12 -6.59 -16.20
CA GLU A 46 -3.98 -7.24 -16.86
C GLU A 46 -3.62 -8.58 -16.19
N GLN A 47 -3.62 -8.63 -14.85
CA GLN A 47 -3.38 -9.87 -14.11
C GLN A 47 -4.45 -10.93 -14.42
N LEU A 48 -5.72 -10.53 -14.44
CA LEU A 48 -6.83 -11.44 -14.73
C LEU A 48 -6.79 -11.95 -16.18
N MET A 49 -6.37 -11.10 -17.13
CA MET A 49 -6.16 -11.50 -18.52
C MET A 49 -5.06 -12.55 -18.66
N ARG A 50 -3.91 -12.33 -18.02
CA ARG A 50 -2.80 -13.30 -18.01
C ARG A 50 -3.23 -14.64 -17.40
N PHE A 51 -4.01 -14.61 -16.32
CA PHE A 51 -4.59 -15.80 -15.70
C PHE A 51 -5.58 -16.55 -16.63
N LEU A 52 -6.46 -15.82 -17.33
CA LEU A 52 -7.38 -16.43 -18.29
C LEU A 52 -6.65 -17.06 -19.48
N GLU A 53 -5.56 -16.44 -19.91
CA GLU A 53 -4.73 -16.91 -21.01
C GLU A 53 -3.82 -18.08 -20.64
N SER A 54 -3.41 -18.23 -19.37
CA SER A 54 -2.58 -19.36 -18.94
C SER A 54 -3.33 -20.69 -18.99
N GLY A 55 -4.65 -20.67 -18.77
CA GLY A 55 -5.52 -21.85 -18.86
C GLY A 55 -5.42 -22.83 -17.68
N ASP A 56 -4.44 -22.64 -16.80
CA ASP A 56 -4.28 -23.42 -15.58
C ASP A 56 -5.13 -22.85 -14.43
N TYR A 57 -5.81 -23.72 -13.68
CA TYR A 57 -6.70 -23.37 -12.56
C TYR A 57 -7.87 -22.41 -12.91
N THR A 58 -8.26 -22.30 -14.19
CA THR A 58 -9.36 -21.42 -14.64
C THR A 58 -10.75 -21.95 -14.24
N PHE A 59 -11.07 -21.88 -12.96
CA PHE A 59 -12.43 -22.02 -12.44
C PHE A 59 -12.94 -20.65 -11.98
N PHE A 60 -14.14 -20.27 -12.42
CA PHE A 60 -14.78 -19.04 -11.98
C PHE A 60 -16.15 -19.31 -11.36
N PRO A 61 -16.50 -18.57 -10.30
CA PRO A 61 -17.89 -18.50 -9.83
C PRO A 61 -18.83 -18.07 -10.96
N GLU A 62 -20.10 -18.46 -10.82
CA GLU A 62 -21.20 -18.05 -11.69
C GLU A 62 -21.21 -16.52 -11.87
N VAL A 63 -21.43 -16.05 -13.10
CA VAL A 63 -21.65 -14.62 -13.38
C VAL A 63 -23.12 -14.31 -13.15
N ILE A 64 -23.41 -13.26 -12.38
CA ILE A 64 -24.79 -12.89 -12.05
C ILE A 64 -25.20 -11.70 -12.92
N LEU A 65 -26.23 -11.91 -13.70
CA LEU A 65 -26.80 -10.96 -14.64
C LEU A 65 -28.24 -10.64 -14.23
N GLY A 66 -28.72 -9.47 -14.63
CA GLY A 66 -30.07 -9.00 -14.35
C GLY A 66 -30.71 -8.40 -15.59
N VAL A 67 -31.99 -8.68 -15.82
CA VAL A 67 -32.79 -8.03 -16.85
C VAL A 67 -34.13 -7.60 -16.27
N SER A 68 -34.56 -6.40 -16.59
CA SER A 68 -35.92 -5.94 -16.31
C SER A 68 -36.84 -6.40 -17.44
N LEU A 69 -37.94 -7.06 -17.09
CA LEU A 69 -38.96 -7.43 -18.08
C LEU A 69 -39.66 -6.18 -18.67
N GLU A 70 -39.68 -5.08 -17.94
CA GLU A 70 -40.15 -3.78 -18.43
C GLU A 70 -39.22 -3.23 -19.54
N ASP A 71 -37.90 -3.40 -19.42
CA ASP A 71 -36.93 -3.01 -20.47
C ASP A 71 -37.07 -3.85 -21.75
N LEU A 72 -37.75 -5.00 -21.65
CA LEU A 72 -38.11 -5.86 -22.80
C LEU A 72 -39.56 -5.62 -23.26
N HIS A 73 -40.20 -4.56 -22.78
CA HIS A 73 -41.58 -4.16 -23.13
C HIS A 73 -42.65 -5.21 -22.78
N LEU A 74 -42.47 -5.97 -21.70
CA LEU A 74 -43.54 -6.84 -21.19
C LEU A 74 -44.55 -6.01 -20.37
N SER A 75 -45.84 -6.25 -20.61
CA SER A 75 -46.90 -5.64 -19.80
C SER A 75 -46.97 -6.28 -18.40
N ASP A 76 -47.48 -5.54 -17.40
CA ASP A 76 -47.67 -6.09 -16.04
C ASP A 76 -48.54 -7.37 -16.03
N ALA A 77 -49.53 -7.43 -16.91
CA ALA A 77 -50.38 -8.62 -17.08
C ALA A 77 -49.60 -9.81 -17.64
N ASP A 78 -48.71 -9.58 -18.61
CA ASP A 78 -47.84 -10.61 -19.15
C ASP A 78 -46.81 -11.10 -18.13
N VAL A 79 -46.22 -10.17 -17.35
CA VAL A 79 -45.29 -10.51 -16.27
C VAL A 79 -46.00 -11.35 -15.20
N GLY A 80 -47.17 -10.92 -14.75
CA GLY A 80 -47.98 -11.66 -13.77
C GLY A 80 -48.31 -13.06 -14.26
N GLY A 81 -48.88 -13.17 -15.46
CA GLY A 81 -49.25 -14.46 -16.05
C GLY A 81 -48.05 -15.36 -16.34
N LEU A 82 -46.88 -14.80 -16.65
CA LEU A 82 -45.64 -15.55 -16.82
C LEU A 82 -45.19 -16.16 -15.49
N TYR A 83 -45.12 -15.34 -14.42
CA TYR A 83 -44.69 -15.81 -13.11
C TYR A 83 -45.62 -16.87 -12.55
N GLU A 84 -46.94 -16.71 -12.71
CA GLU A 84 -47.93 -17.69 -12.27
C GLU A 84 -47.78 -19.04 -12.99
N LYS A 85 -47.59 -19.02 -14.32
CA LYS A 85 -47.36 -20.25 -15.10
C LYS A 85 -46.13 -21.00 -14.64
N LEU A 86 -45.02 -20.29 -14.44
CA LEU A 86 -43.76 -20.89 -14.00
C LEU A 86 -43.86 -21.41 -12.57
N ARG A 87 -44.50 -20.68 -11.64
CA ARG A 87 -44.78 -21.17 -10.28
C ARG A 87 -45.63 -22.43 -10.26
N SER A 88 -46.52 -22.57 -11.24
CA SER A 88 -47.39 -23.75 -11.40
C SER A 88 -46.70 -24.92 -12.11
N GLY A 89 -45.42 -24.79 -12.49
CA GLY A 89 -44.66 -25.83 -13.20
C GLY A 89 -45.12 -26.06 -14.65
N LEU A 90 -45.86 -25.11 -15.23
CA LEU A 90 -46.44 -25.24 -16.57
C LEU A 90 -45.45 -24.77 -17.64
N GLY A 91 -45.00 -25.72 -18.46
CA GLY A 91 -44.26 -25.43 -19.68
C GLY A 91 -45.15 -24.82 -20.77
N PHE A 92 -44.52 -24.18 -21.73
CA PHE A 92 -45.18 -23.67 -22.93
C PHE A 92 -44.21 -23.65 -24.11
N SER A 93 -44.75 -23.87 -25.31
CA SER A 93 -44.00 -23.72 -26.56
C SER A 93 -43.54 -22.27 -26.78
N ARG A 94 -42.84 -21.99 -27.88
CA ARG A 94 -42.40 -20.63 -28.23
C ARG A 94 -43.54 -19.61 -28.10
N LYS A 95 -43.42 -18.68 -27.15
CA LYS A 95 -44.31 -17.53 -26.94
C LYS A 95 -43.49 -16.24 -26.89
N THR A 96 -44.03 -15.17 -27.45
CA THR A 96 -43.43 -13.84 -27.43
C THR A 96 -44.18 -12.94 -26.45
N PHE A 97 -43.43 -12.21 -25.63
CA PHE A 97 -43.90 -11.21 -24.69
C PHE A 97 -43.05 -9.94 -24.88
N GLY A 98 -43.64 -8.87 -25.43
CA GLY A 98 -42.86 -7.72 -25.88
C GLY A 98 -41.73 -8.17 -26.82
N ASP A 99 -40.49 -7.82 -26.47
CA ASP A 99 -39.28 -8.21 -27.22
C ASP A 99 -38.74 -9.59 -26.81
N LEU A 100 -39.21 -10.16 -25.70
CA LEU A 100 -38.75 -11.45 -25.19
C LEU A 100 -39.51 -12.60 -25.85
N THR A 101 -38.81 -13.45 -26.60
CA THR A 101 -39.31 -14.75 -27.01
C THR A 101 -38.80 -15.84 -26.08
N MET A 102 -39.72 -16.60 -25.49
CA MET A 102 -39.41 -17.67 -24.54
C MET A 102 -40.11 -18.99 -24.88
N SER A 103 -39.42 -20.10 -24.63
CA SER A 103 -40.02 -21.44 -24.60
C SER A 103 -39.56 -22.16 -23.35
N VAL A 104 -40.48 -22.89 -22.71
CA VAL A 104 -40.26 -23.56 -21.43
C VAL A 104 -40.72 -25.01 -21.54
N PHE A 105 -39.80 -25.93 -21.30
CA PHE A 105 -40.06 -27.36 -21.27
C PHE A 105 -40.03 -27.86 -19.83
N THR A 106 -41.07 -28.58 -19.43
CA THR A 106 -41.25 -29.11 -18.07
C THR A 106 -41.11 -30.63 -18.09
N GLN A 107 -40.32 -31.17 -17.16
CA GLN A 107 -40.22 -32.59 -16.89
C GLN A 107 -40.73 -32.86 -15.47
N LYS A 108 -41.73 -33.74 -15.34
CA LYS A 108 -42.19 -34.23 -14.04
C LYS A 108 -41.14 -35.16 -13.46
N SER A 109 -40.75 -34.93 -12.21
CA SER A 109 -39.83 -35.84 -11.52
C SER A 109 -40.53 -37.16 -11.21
N THR A 110 -39.85 -38.29 -11.39
CA THR A 110 -40.35 -39.64 -11.08
C THR A 110 -39.41 -40.32 -10.07
N GLY A 111 -39.76 -40.23 -8.78
CA GLY A 111 -39.22 -41.08 -7.70
C GLY A 111 -37.75 -40.90 -7.27
N SER A 112 -37.54 -40.96 -5.93
CA SER A 112 -36.29 -41.07 -5.15
C SER A 112 -35.05 -40.20 -5.50
N ASP A 113 -35.18 -39.22 -6.39
CA ASP A 113 -34.11 -38.27 -6.68
C ASP A 113 -34.09 -37.14 -5.65
N ALA A 114 -32.98 -36.93 -4.94
CA ALA A 114 -32.82 -35.82 -3.99
C ALA A 114 -32.98 -34.43 -4.63
N ARG A 115 -33.02 -34.35 -5.97
CA ARG A 115 -33.31 -33.15 -6.78
C ARG A 115 -34.82 -32.92 -7.00
N THR A 116 -35.71 -33.64 -6.32
CA THR A 116 -37.19 -33.53 -6.50
C THR A 116 -37.74 -32.16 -6.11
N PHE A 117 -37.59 -31.18 -6.99
CA PHE A 117 -38.66 -30.23 -7.25
C PHE A 117 -39.80 -30.99 -7.95
N GLN A 118 -41.06 -30.59 -7.71
CA GLN A 118 -42.23 -31.25 -8.31
C GLN A 118 -42.16 -31.25 -9.86
N TYR A 119 -41.44 -30.26 -10.42
CA TYR A 119 -41.19 -30.08 -11.85
C TYR A 119 -39.76 -29.56 -12.06
N TYR A 120 -39.04 -30.08 -13.07
CA TYR A 120 -37.80 -29.50 -13.57
C TYR A 120 -38.08 -28.75 -14.86
N MET A 121 -37.80 -27.44 -14.90
CA MET A 121 -38.07 -26.60 -16.06
C MET A 121 -36.76 -26.15 -16.73
N THR A 122 -36.71 -26.31 -18.05
CA THR A 122 -35.66 -25.70 -18.88
C THR A 122 -36.28 -24.64 -19.77
N ALA A 123 -35.61 -23.51 -19.92
CA ALA A 123 -36.07 -22.44 -20.79
C ALA A 123 -35.02 -22.02 -21.80
N THR A 124 -35.52 -21.51 -22.92
CA THR A 124 -34.75 -20.83 -23.95
C THR A 124 -35.33 -19.44 -24.13
N LEU A 125 -34.50 -18.41 -23.94
CA LEU A 125 -34.84 -17.00 -24.05
C LEU A 125 -34.10 -16.38 -25.24
N GLN A 126 -34.79 -15.54 -25.99
CA GLN A 126 -34.29 -14.78 -27.15
C GLN A 126 -34.90 -13.38 -27.11
N GLY A 127 -34.23 -12.39 -27.70
CA GLY A 127 -34.70 -10.99 -27.71
C GLY A 127 -33.66 -9.97 -27.24
N PHE A 128 -32.50 -10.45 -26.75
CA PHE A 128 -31.43 -9.56 -26.28
C PHE A 128 -30.60 -9.00 -27.44
N VAL A 129 -30.36 -7.68 -27.43
CA VAL A 129 -29.72 -6.91 -28.49
C VAL A 129 -28.30 -6.48 -28.09
N LYS A 130 -27.36 -6.48 -29.05
CA LYS A 130 -25.95 -6.08 -28.91
C LYS A 130 -25.71 -4.65 -29.42
N GLU A 131 -26.58 -3.72 -29.07
CA GLU A 131 -26.42 -2.30 -29.43
C GLU A 131 -26.24 -1.54 -28.13
N ALA A 132 -25.13 -0.82 -27.95
CA ALA A 132 -24.72 -0.23 -26.66
C ALA A 132 -25.87 0.53 -25.95
N ASP A 133 -26.62 1.32 -26.72
CA ASP A 133 -27.75 2.12 -26.22
C ASP A 133 -29.02 1.30 -25.92
N LYS A 134 -29.08 0.04 -26.35
CA LYS A 134 -30.22 -0.88 -26.21
C LYS A 134 -29.88 -2.18 -25.48
N ILE A 135 -28.69 -2.30 -24.88
CA ILE A 135 -28.35 -3.45 -24.03
C ILE A 135 -29.29 -3.44 -22.81
N THR A 136 -30.05 -4.52 -22.65
CA THR A 136 -31.05 -4.72 -21.58
C THR A 136 -30.57 -5.64 -20.46
N ILE A 137 -29.44 -6.33 -20.65
CA ILE A 137 -28.83 -7.16 -19.60
C ILE A 137 -27.80 -6.34 -18.84
N TYR A 138 -27.95 -6.27 -17.53
CA TYR A 138 -27.06 -5.60 -16.61
C TYR A 138 -26.24 -6.64 -15.84
N ARG A 139 -24.95 -6.39 -15.68
CA ARG A 139 -24.06 -7.21 -14.85
C ARG A 139 -24.35 -6.85 -13.39
N ILE A 140 -24.67 -7.82 -12.55
CA ILE A 140 -24.82 -7.63 -11.10
C ILE A 140 -23.50 -7.99 -10.42
N ASP A 141 -22.91 -9.13 -10.80
CA ASP A 141 -21.59 -9.58 -10.36
C ASP A 141 -20.82 -10.22 -11.53
N GLY A 142 -19.50 -10.10 -11.52
CA GLY A 142 -18.60 -10.62 -12.57
C GLY A 142 -18.22 -9.62 -13.66
N ASN A 143 -18.31 -8.32 -13.38
CA ASN A 143 -17.97 -7.28 -14.35
C ASN A 143 -16.50 -7.35 -14.82
N HIS A 144 -15.53 -7.45 -13.90
CA HIS A 144 -14.10 -7.58 -14.24
C HIS A 144 -13.83 -8.82 -15.10
N ARG A 145 -14.49 -9.94 -14.78
CA ARG A 145 -14.41 -11.20 -15.54
C ARG A 145 -14.87 -10.96 -16.99
N LEU A 146 -16.09 -10.44 -17.20
CA LEU A 146 -16.61 -10.23 -18.55
C LEU A 146 -15.85 -9.14 -19.33
N ARG A 147 -15.33 -8.10 -18.66
CA ARG A 147 -14.50 -7.08 -19.31
C ARG A 147 -13.20 -7.64 -19.86
N ALA A 148 -12.51 -8.50 -19.11
CA ALA A 148 -11.31 -9.18 -19.61
C ALA A 148 -11.59 -9.89 -20.94
N ALA A 149 -12.71 -10.61 -21.05
CA ALA A 149 -13.09 -11.27 -22.30
C ALA A 149 -13.32 -10.32 -23.49
N ALA A 150 -13.62 -9.03 -23.28
CA ALA A 150 -13.86 -8.08 -24.36
C ALA A 150 -12.64 -7.94 -25.29
N ASN A 151 -11.44 -7.94 -24.70
CA ASN A 151 -10.16 -7.76 -25.41
C ASN A 151 -9.30 -9.03 -25.47
N ALA A 152 -9.82 -10.17 -24.99
CA ALA A 152 -9.09 -11.43 -24.96
C ALA A 152 -9.06 -12.16 -26.30
N LYS A 153 -8.10 -13.09 -26.43
CA LYS A 153 -8.02 -14.04 -27.55
C LYS A 153 -9.31 -14.84 -27.70
N GLN A 154 -9.59 -15.30 -28.92
CA GLN A 154 -10.81 -16.06 -29.22
C GLN A 154 -10.97 -17.31 -28.32
N SER A 155 -9.87 -17.99 -27.98
CA SER A 155 -9.88 -19.15 -27.07
C SER A 155 -10.49 -18.83 -25.70
N VAL A 156 -10.21 -17.64 -25.15
CA VAL A 156 -10.76 -17.18 -23.87
C VAL A 156 -12.21 -16.75 -24.04
N ARG A 157 -12.55 -16.08 -25.15
CA ARG A 157 -13.93 -15.67 -25.46
C ARG A 157 -14.88 -16.86 -25.60
N ASP A 158 -14.37 -18.00 -26.03
CA ASP A 158 -15.13 -19.25 -26.22
C ASP A 158 -15.30 -20.07 -24.94
N TYR A 159 -14.69 -19.66 -23.82
CA TYR A 159 -14.88 -20.34 -22.54
C TYR A 159 -16.36 -20.41 -22.17
N LYS A 160 -16.79 -21.63 -21.80
CA LYS A 160 -18.16 -21.89 -21.34
C LYS A 160 -18.31 -21.35 -19.93
N THR A 161 -18.87 -20.16 -19.81
CA THR A 161 -19.01 -19.47 -18.54
C THR A 161 -20.38 -19.77 -17.93
N PRO A 162 -20.44 -20.25 -16.67
CA PRO A 162 -21.70 -20.39 -15.94
C PRO A 162 -22.31 -19.01 -15.68
N TYR A 163 -23.61 -18.88 -15.93
CA TYR A 163 -24.35 -17.64 -15.68
C TYR A 163 -25.67 -17.91 -14.93
N CYS A 164 -26.06 -16.94 -14.09
CA CYS A 164 -27.41 -16.81 -13.55
C CYS A 164 -28.00 -15.48 -14.03
N LEU A 165 -29.03 -15.53 -14.86
CA LEU A 165 -29.81 -14.37 -15.27
C LEU A 165 -31.04 -14.24 -14.37
N VAL A 166 -31.12 -13.17 -13.59
CA VAL A 166 -32.29 -12.80 -12.79
C VAL A 166 -33.25 -12.00 -13.66
N LEU A 167 -34.49 -12.46 -13.74
CA LEU A 167 -35.58 -11.76 -14.41
C LEU A 167 -36.33 -10.95 -13.35
N PHE A 168 -36.21 -9.62 -13.41
CA PHE A 168 -36.95 -8.69 -12.54
C PHE A 168 -38.25 -8.28 -13.20
N ARG A 169 -39.31 -8.08 -12.41
CA ARG A 169 -40.62 -7.72 -12.96
C ARG A 169 -40.61 -6.35 -13.61
N ASN A 170 -39.86 -5.41 -13.03
CA ASN A 170 -39.80 -4.02 -13.47
C ASN A 170 -38.47 -3.36 -13.09
N ASN A 171 -38.30 -2.11 -13.53
CA ASN A 171 -37.09 -1.34 -13.34
C ASN A 171 -36.83 -0.96 -11.88
N ARG A 172 -37.89 -0.76 -11.08
CA ARG A 172 -37.76 -0.52 -9.64
C ARG A 172 -37.14 -1.72 -8.93
N GLU A 173 -37.69 -2.91 -9.20
CA GLU A 173 -37.21 -4.17 -8.64
C GLU A 173 -35.75 -4.42 -9.01
N ARG A 174 -35.40 -4.26 -10.30
CA ARG A 174 -34.02 -4.39 -10.78
C ARG A 174 -33.08 -3.46 -10.02
N ASN A 175 -33.43 -2.18 -9.90
CA ASN A 175 -32.58 -1.18 -9.26
C ASN A 175 -32.34 -1.47 -7.77
N GLU A 176 -33.40 -1.84 -7.03
CA GLU A 176 -33.31 -2.12 -5.61
C GLU A 176 -32.55 -3.41 -5.34
N PHE A 177 -32.94 -4.51 -5.98
CA PHE A 177 -32.41 -5.82 -5.67
C PHE A 177 -31.03 -6.07 -6.25
N SER A 178 -30.68 -5.49 -7.40
CA SER A 178 -29.31 -5.61 -7.92
C SER A 178 -28.28 -5.03 -6.96
N ARG A 179 -28.60 -3.89 -6.30
CA ARG A 179 -27.74 -3.29 -5.27
C ARG A 179 -27.64 -4.15 -4.02
N VAL A 180 -28.76 -4.70 -3.56
CA VAL A 180 -28.80 -5.60 -2.39
C VAL A 180 -28.02 -6.89 -2.67
N PHE A 181 -28.17 -7.47 -3.86
CA PHE A 181 -27.41 -8.65 -4.27
C PHE A 181 -25.92 -8.34 -4.34
N PHE A 182 -25.53 -7.25 -5.01
CA PHE A 182 -24.14 -6.81 -5.08
C PHE A 182 -23.54 -6.61 -3.68
N HIS A 183 -24.27 -5.96 -2.77
CA HIS A 183 -23.83 -5.81 -1.38
C HIS A 183 -23.69 -7.16 -0.65
N ASN A 184 -24.70 -8.03 -0.74
CA ASN A 184 -24.67 -9.32 -0.03
C ASN A 184 -23.53 -10.22 -0.53
N ILE A 185 -23.30 -10.27 -1.85
CA ILE A 185 -22.24 -11.08 -2.46
C ILE A 185 -20.86 -10.58 -2.01
N ASN A 186 -20.64 -9.27 -2.00
CA ASN A 186 -19.32 -8.70 -1.75
C ASN A 186 -19.00 -8.44 -0.27
N PHE A 187 -20.01 -8.21 0.59
CA PHE A 187 -19.80 -7.76 1.97
C PHE A 187 -20.38 -8.64 3.07
N LYS A 188 -21.34 -9.54 2.79
CA LYS A 188 -21.94 -10.39 3.85
C LYS A 188 -21.28 -11.76 4.02
N ALA A 189 -20.57 -12.25 3.02
CA ALA A 189 -19.74 -13.44 3.22
C ALA A 189 -18.57 -13.05 4.13
N ALA A 190 -18.47 -13.66 5.31
CA ALA A 190 -17.25 -13.59 6.11
C ALA A 190 -16.13 -14.21 5.25
N GLN A 191 -15.30 -13.36 4.65
CA GLN A 191 -14.18 -13.83 3.85
C GLN A 191 -13.24 -14.61 4.77
N LEU A 192 -12.79 -15.79 4.33
CA LEU A 192 -11.70 -16.47 5.00
C LEU A 192 -10.52 -15.50 5.11
N THR A 193 -9.91 -15.41 6.28
CA THR A 193 -8.74 -14.54 6.44
C THR A 193 -7.62 -15.03 5.52
N MET A 194 -6.68 -14.14 5.18
CA MET A 194 -5.50 -14.53 4.39
C MET A 194 -4.76 -15.68 5.08
N GLU A 195 -4.65 -15.66 6.40
CA GLU A 195 -4.05 -16.73 7.20
C GLU A 195 -4.75 -18.08 7.01
N GLN A 196 -6.09 -18.09 7.01
CA GLN A 196 -6.88 -19.31 6.81
C GLN A 196 -6.73 -19.86 5.39
N ASN A 197 -6.68 -19.01 4.38
CA ASN A 197 -6.45 -19.43 2.99
C ASN A 197 -5.02 -19.97 2.81
N LEU A 198 -4.01 -19.26 3.32
CA LEU A 198 -2.62 -19.70 3.24
C LEU A 198 -2.39 -21.02 3.97
N ARG A 199 -3.11 -21.28 5.06
CA ARG A 199 -3.06 -22.58 5.74
C ARG A 199 -3.41 -23.75 4.80
N LEU A 200 -4.40 -23.58 3.92
CA LEU A 200 -4.80 -24.65 2.98
C LEU A 200 -3.74 -24.94 1.92
N ILE A 201 -2.83 -24.00 1.67
CA ILE A 201 -1.80 -24.09 0.62
C ILE A 201 -0.45 -24.45 1.25
N LEU A 202 0.00 -23.70 2.24
CA LEU A 202 1.33 -23.84 2.83
C LEU A 202 1.46 -25.09 3.70
N ASP A 203 0.39 -25.61 4.28
CA ASP A 203 0.46 -26.80 5.14
C ASP A 203 0.31 -28.13 4.37
N ASP A 204 -0.22 -28.10 3.13
CA ASP A 204 -0.46 -29.30 2.35
C ASP A 204 0.68 -29.55 1.35
N GLU A 205 1.70 -30.28 1.81
CA GLU A 205 2.86 -30.67 0.99
C GLU A 205 2.52 -31.68 -0.12
N ALA A 206 1.40 -32.41 0.01
CA ALA A 206 1.00 -33.43 -0.96
C ALA A 206 0.37 -32.80 -2.20
N LEU A 207 -0.53 -31.82 -2.02
CA LEU A 207 -1.20 -31.12 -3.12
C LEU A 207 -0.36 -29.94 -3.67
N PHE A 208 0.47 -29.35 -2.83
CA PHE A 208 1.33 -28.23 -3.18
C PHE A 208 2.78 -28.57 -2.83
N PRO A 209 3.50 -29.41 -3.59
CA PRO A 209 4.92 -29.66 -3.33
C PRO A 209 5.76 -28.37 -3.46
N ASN A 210 6.97 -28.38 -2.92
CA ASN A 210 7.83 -27.19 -2.86
C ASN A 210 8.21 -26.64 -4.24
N ASP A 211 8.47 -27.51 -5.22
CA ASP A 211 8.83 -27.08 -6.57
C ASP A 211 7.66 -26.35 -7.25
N LYS A 212 6.43 -26.86 -7.03
CA LYS A 212 5.20 -26.19 -7.46
C LYS A 212 5.02 -24.80 -6.83
N LEU A 213 5.26 -24.66 -5.52
CA LEU A 213 5.20 -23.34 -4.88
C LEU A 213 6.27 -22.37 -5.39
N LYS A 214 7.41 -22.86 -5.87
CA LYS A 214 8.50 -22.02 -6.38
C LYS A 214 8.27 -21.56 -7.82
N GLU A 215 7.74 -22.45 -8.67
CA GLU A 215 7.82 -22.34 -10.13
C GLU A 215 6.47 -22.12 -10.83
N GLU A 216 5.34 -22.52 -10.23
CA GLU A 216 4.01 -22.38 -10.85
C GLU A 216 3.30 -21.09 -10.43
N GLU A 217 2.74 -20.36 -11.39
CA GLU A 217 1.82 -19.24 -11.13
C GLU A 217 0.49 -19.77 -10.53
N PRO A 218 -0.14 -19.06 -9.56
CA PRO A 218 0.18 -17.72 -9.07
C PRO A 218 1.14 -17.70 -7.87
N PHE A 219 1.90 -18.78 -7.63
CA PHE A 219 2.84 -18.87 -6.51
C PHE A 219 4.20 -18.25 -6.86
N GLY A 220 5.20 -18.54 -6.03
CA GLY A 220 6.57 -18.12 -6.25
C GLY A 220 7.43 -18.28 -5.01
N TRP A 221 8.67 -17.81 -5.11
CA TRP A 221 9.63 -17.83 -4.01
C TRP A 221 9.08 -17.34 -2.66
N PRO A 222 8.28 -16.26 -2.57
CA PRO A 222 7.69 -15.84 -1.31
C PRO A 222 6.83 -16.92 -0.62
N PHE A 223 6.02 -17.68 -1.38
CA PHE A 223 5.21 -18.79 -0.85
C PHE A 223 6.09 -19.91 -0.32
N TYR A 224 7.11 -20.30 -1.10
CA TYR A 224 8.06 -21.32 -0.68
C TYR A 224 8.82 -20.91 0.61
N LEU A 225 9.39 -19.70 0.63
CA LEU A 225 10.15 -19.22 1.79
C LEU A 225 9.27 -19.09 3.03
N ALA A 226 8.02 -18.62 2.87
CA ALA A 226 7.03 -18.57 3.94
C ALA A 226 6.74 -19.96 4.50
N ARG A 227 6.49 -20.97 3.66
CA ARG A 227 6.32 -22.37 4.12
C ARG A 227 7.53 -22.87 4.89
N ILE A 228 8.73 -22.70 4.34
CA ILE A 228 9.94 -23.26 4.95
C ILE A 228 10.22 -22.60 6.30
N LEU A 229 9.89 -21.33 6.47
CA LEU A 229 10.08 -20.61 7.73
C LEU A 229 8.95 -20.87 8.74
N TYR A 230 7.73 -21.02 8.26
CA TYR A 230 6.56 -21.35 9.06
C TYR A 230 6.80 -22.63 9.88
N GLY A 231 6.47 -22.58 11.18
CA GLY A 231 6.68 -23.69 12.11
C GLY A 231 8.14 -24.00 12.47
N LYS A 232 9.12 -23.26 11.92
CA LYS A 232 10.56 -23.44 12.20
C LYS A 232 11.19 -22.27 12.96
N LEU A 233 10.37 -21.37 13.51
CA LEU A 233 10.82 -20.38 14.49
C LEU A 233 10.62 -20.93 15.89
N ASP A 234 11.66 -20.81 16.71
CA ASP A 234 11.59 -21.10 18.13
C ASP A 234 11.18 -19.82 18.88
N PHE A 235 9.92 -19.76 19.27
CA PHE A 235 9.37 -18.61 20.00
C PHE A 235 9.67 -18.63 21.50
N ASP A 236 10.25 -19.72 22.02
CA ASP A 236 10.80 -19.70 23.38
C ASP A 236 12.08 -18.85 23.40
N ILE A 237 12.87 -18.92 22.31
CA ILE A 237 14.01 -18.02 22.09
C ILE A 237 13.53 -16.63 21.66
N LEU A 238 12.62 -16.56 20.69
CA LEU A 238 12.13 -15.31 20.08
C LEU A 238 10.92 -14.71 20.80
N HIS A 239 10.94 -14.73 22.13
CA HIS A 239 9.79 -14.36 22.97
C HIS A 239 9.34 -12.90 22.81
N ASN A 240 10.25 -11.96 22.53
CA ASN A 240 9.89 -10.53 22.41
C ASN A 240 9.15 -10.22 21.11
N ILE A 241 9.43 -10.97 20.04
CA ILE A 241 8.79 -10.77 18.73
C ILE A 241 7.62 -11.72 18.48
N LYS A 242 7.44 -12.74 19.33
CA LYS A 242 6.33 -13.71 19.26
C LYS A 242 4.95 -13.04 19.09
N PRO A 243 4.57 -11.99 19.88
CA PRO A 243 3.23 -11.39 19.78
C PRO A 243 2.93 -10.75 18.42
N PHE A 244 3.96 -10.41 17.65
CA PHE A 244 3.84 -9.79 16.33
C PHE A 244 3.63 -10.81 15.21
N ILE A 245 3.91 -12.09 15.45
CA ILE A 245 3.91 -13.12 14.40
C ILE A 245 2.89 -14.23 14.70
N GLU A 246 2.70 -14.60 15.98
CA GLU A 246 2.01 -15.84 16.35
C GLU A 246 0.55 -15.94 15.89
N THR A 247 -0.14 -14.80 15.74
CA THR A 247 -1.56 -14.75 15.34
C THR A 247 -1.76 -15.09 13.86
N GLU A 248 -0.94 -14.51 12.98
CA GLU A 248 -1.05 -14.68 11.52
C GLU A 248 0.35 -14.92 10.88
N PRO A 249 1.03 -16.02 11.25
CA PRO A 249 2.42 -16.24 10.88
C PRO A 249 2.60 -16.42 9.37
N ARG A 250 1.69 -17.13 8.69
CA ARG A 250 1.80 -17.37 7.25
C ARG A 250 1.64 -16.07 6.47
N THR A 251 0.67 -15.27 6.88
CA THR A 251 0.39 -13.95 6.30
C THR A 251 1.56 -13.02 6.49
N PHE A 252 2.12 -12.97 7.71
CA PHE A 252 3.31 -12.18 8.00
C PHE A 252 4.50 -12.58 7.12
N PHE A 253 4.86 -13.87 7.08
CA PHE A 253 6.03 -14.31 6.31
C PHE A 253 5.85 -14.11 4.82
N LEU A 254 4.67 -14.42 4.27
CA LEU A 254 4.43 -14.24 2.83
C LEU A 254 4.59 -12.77 2.45
N ARG A 255 3.87 -11.86 3.12
CA ARG A 255 3.94 -10.42 2.84
C ARG A 255 5.35 -9.87 3.04
N GLN A 256 6.05 -10.34 4.07
CA GLN A 256 7.40 -9.87 4.34
C GLN A 256 8.39 -10.32 3.26
N PHE A 257 8.32 -11.56 2.78
CA PHE A 257 9.17 -12.01 1.68
C PHE A 257 8.79 -11.36 0.35
N GLU A 258 7.51 -11.18 0.05
CA GLU A 258 7.06 -10.39 -1.11
C GLU A 258 7.65 -8.98 -1.09
N PHE A 259 7.55 -8.30 0.06
CA PHE A 259 8.07 -6.94 0.22
C PHE A 259 9.60 -6.88 0.12
N LEU A 260 10.33 -7.75 0.82
CA LEU A 260 11.80 -7.73 0.84
C LEU A 260 12.42 -8.16 -0.48
N ILE A 261 11.81 -9.13 -1.18
CA ILE A 261 12.26 -9.54 -2.52
C ILE A 261 11.91 -8.45 -3.54
N GLY A 262 10.70 -7.88 -3.48
CA GLY A 262 10.30 -6.77 -4.36
C GLY A 262 11.11 -5.48 -4.16
N LYS A 263 11.84 -5.35 -3.05
CA LYS A 263 12.79 -4.27 -2.76
C LYS A 263 14.26 -4.66 -2.98
N ASP A 264 14.54 -5.83 -3.54
CA ASP A 264 15.89 -6.37 -3.77
C ASP A 264 16.76 -6.50 -2.50
N ILE A 265 16.16 -6.50 -1.31
CA ILE A 265 16.87 -6.65 -0.03
C ILE A 265 17.26 -8.12 0.21
N LEU A 266 16.34 -9.02 -0.16
CA LEU A 266 16.56 -10.46 -0.17
C LEU A 266 16.41 -10.99 -1.60
N GLY A 267 17.21 -12.00 -1.94
CA GLY A 267 17.08 -12.69 -3.21
C GLY A 267 15.98 -13.75 -3.18
N ALA A 268 15.45 -14.08 -4.36
CA ALA A 268 14.58 -15.22 -4.59
C ALA A 268 15.37 -16.55 -4.51
N ASN A 269 15.85 -16.89 -3.31
CA ASN A 269 16.66 -18.08 -3.05
C ASN A 269 16.61 -18.48 -1.56
N GLU A 270 17.09 -19.68 -1.24
CA GLU A 270 17.06 -20.22 0.13
C GLU A 270 17.93 -19.47 1.14
N ALA A 271 18.96 -18.74 0.70
CA ALA A 271 19.78 -17.94 1.60
C ALA A 271 18.98 -16.81 2.28
N ALA A 272 17.84 -16.41 1.69
CA ALA A 272 16.90 -15.47 2.29
C ALA A 272 16.38 -15.92 3.66
N ILE A 273 16.15 -17.23 3.86
CA ILE A 273 15.66 -17.78 5.14
C ILE A 273 16.68 -17.52 6.25
N ARG A 274 17.95 -17.83 6.00
CA ARG A 274 19.00 -17.65 7.01
C ARG A 274 19.16 -16.18 7.37
N ARG A 275 19.28 -15.30 6.37
CA ARG A 275 19.43 -13.85 6.58
C ARG A 275 18.25 -13.27 7.37
N PHE A 276 17.03 -13.67 7.03
CA PHE A 276 15.83 -13.18 7.71
C PHE A 276 15.75 -13.70 9.16
N LYS A 277 16.08 -14.98 9.41
CA LYS A 277 16.16 -15.52 10.78
C LYS A 277 17.19 -14.78 11.65
N GLU A 278 18.37 -14.50 11.11
CA GLU A 278 19.42 -13.74 11.80
C GLU A 278 18.97 -12.31 12.16
N ALA A 279 18.24 -11.66 11.24
CA ALA A 279 17.65 -10.35 11.48
C ALA A 279 16.61 -10.39 12.61
N LEU A 280 15.71 -11.37 12.61
CA LEU A 280 14.72 -11.56 13.68
C LEU A 280 15.39 -11.82 15.04
N GLY A 281 16.46 -12.60 15.08
CA GLY A 281 17.23 -12.85 16.30
C GLY A 281 17.85 -11.56 16.87
N THR A 282 18.46 -10.75 16.00
CA THR A 282 19.03 -9.45 16.38
C THR A 282 17.94 -8.51 16.91
N LEU A 283 16.80 -8.44 16.22
CA LEU A 283 15.67 -7.61 16.64
C LEU A 283 15.07 -8.08 17.97
N ASN A 284 14.97 -9.39 18.19
CA ASN A 284 14.48 -9.93 19.47
C ASN A 284 15.33 -9.44 20.66
N ALA A 285 16.66 -9.43 20.52
CA ALA A 285 17.56 -8.88 21.54
C ALA A 285 17.46 -7.35 21.67
N LEU A 286 17.20 -6.65 20.56
CA LEU A 286 17.04 -5.19 20.56
C LEU A 286 15.80 -4.74 21.35
N PHE A 287 14.75 -5.54 21.39
CA PHE A 287 13.55 -5.25 22.20
C PHE A 287 13.83 -5.29 23.71
N ASP A 288 14.88 -5.99 24.16
CA ASP A 288 15.33 -5.92 25.55
C ASP A 288 15.97 -4.57 25.87
N ALA A 289 16.68 -3.96 24.91
CA ALA A 289 17.24 -2.62 25.05
C ALA A 289 16.18 -1.52 24.98
N PHE A 290 15.02 -1.77 24.37
CA PHE A 290 13.90 -0.83 24.24
C PHE A 290 12.57 -1.46 24.70
N PRO A 291 12.35 -1.64 26.02
CA PRO A 291 11.21 -2.39 26.56
C PRO A 291 9.83 -1.86 26.13
N ALA A 292 9.69 -0.56 25.86
CA ALA A 292 8.42 0.03 25.40
C ALA A 292 7.93 -0.56 24.06
N LEU A 293 8.83 -1.11 23.23
CA LEU A 293 8.42 -1.80 22.00
C LEU A 293 7.65 -3.10 22.27
N LYS A 294 7.85 -3.72 23.43
CA LYS A 294 7.18 -4.97 23.83
C LYS A 294 5.68 -4.80 24.11
N GLU A 295 5.21 -3.55 24.24
CA GLU A 295 3.78 -3.23 24.37
C GLU A 295 3.04 -3.27 23.04
N SER A 296 3.77 -3.34 21.92
CA SER A 296 3.19 -3.41 20.58
C SER A 296 2.99 -4.86 20.14
N ASN A 297 2.01 -5.06 19.26
CA ASN A 297 1.80 -6.28 18.49
C ASN A 297 1.63 -5.99 16.99
N ASN A 298 2.03 -4.78 16.56
CA ASN A 298 1.82 -4.28 15.21
C ASN A 298 2.80 -4.94 14.23
N CYS A 299 2.30 -5.88 13.41
CA CYS A 299 3.10 -6.61 12.42
C CYS A 299 3.88 -5.69 11.47
N GLY A 300 3.28 -4.55 11.09
CA GLY A 300 3.92 -3.56 10.21
C GLY A 300 5.16 -2.91 10.83
N LEU A 301 5.16 -2.71 12.15
CA LEU A 301 6.32 -2.19 12.87
C LEU A 301 7.48 -3.19 12.85
N LEU A 302 7.23 -4.47 13.15
CA LEU A 302 8.26 -5.52 13.11
C LEU A 302 8.78 -5.71 11.67
N ALA A 303 7.90 -5.66 10.69
CA ALA A 303 8.23 -5.72 9.27
C ALA A 303 9.16 -4.58 8.83
N ALA A 304 8.90 -3.34 9.27
CA ALA A 304 9.75 -2.19 9.00
C ALA A 304 11.11 -2.27 9.70
N LEU A 305 11.14 -2.74 10.96
CA LEU A 305 12.38 -3.01 11.68
C LEU A 305 13.23 -4.09 10.98
N SER A 306 12.58 -5.15 10.50
CA SER A 306 13.24 -6.23 9.77
C SER A 306 13.83 -5.73 8.45
N TYR A 307 13.13 -4.81 7.77
CA TYR A 307 13.66 -4.13 6.59
C TYR A 307 14.93 -3.35 6.91
N TYR A 308 14.91 -2.44 7.88
CA TYR A 308 16.11 -1.65 8.22
C TYR A 308 17.26 -2.51 8.75
N GLN A 309 16.96 -3.58 9.50
CA GLN A 309 17.98 -4.51 9.97
C GLN A 309 18.71 -5.22 8.81
N LEU A 310 18.02 -5.46 7.69
CA LEU A 310 18.58 -6.12 6.51
C LEU A 310 19.19 -5.16 5.49
N ASP A 311 18.63 -3.95 5.35
CA ASP A 311 19.08 -2.90 4.43
C ASP A 311 20.22 -2.06 5.02
N ASN A 312 19.95 -1.39 6.15
CA ASN A 312 20.88 -0.44 6.76
C ASN A 312 20.75 -0.41 8.28
N GLN A 313 21.57 -1.21 8.95
CA GLN A 313 21.59 -1.38 10.41
C GLN A 313 21.79 -0.05 11.17
N SER A 314 22.47 0.94 10.57
CA SER A 314 22.69 2.23 11.22
C SER A 314 21.39 3.01 11.44
N LYS A 315 20.35 2.76 10.62
CA LYS A 315 19.04 3.40 10.74
C LYS A 315 18.16 2.82 11.84
N VAL A 316 18.44 1.60 12.32
CA VAL A 316 17.52 0.86 13.20
C VAL A 316 17.27 1.61 14.52
N HIS A 317 18.34 2.06 15.18
CA HIS A 317 18.21 2.81 16.44
C HIS A 317 17.49 4.15 16.25
N SER A 318 17.79 4.88 15.16
CA SER A 318 17.11 6.13 14.83
C SER A 318 15.63 5.89 14.54
N PHE A 319 15.29 4.82 13.84
CA PHE A 319 13.91 4.42 13.57
C PHE A 319 13.16 4.10 14.87
N ILE A 320 13.76 3.34 15.79
CA ILE A 320 13.16 3.04 17.09
C ILE A 320 12.92 4.31 17.89
N ARG A 321 13.92 5.19 17.98
CA ARG A 321 13.75 6.48 18.68
C ARG A 321 12.61 7.29 18.09
N TRP A 322 12.51 7.35 16.76
CA TRP A 322 11.41 8.01 16.08
C TRP A 322 10.05 7.37 16.40
N VAL A 323 9.95 6.03 16.36
CA VAL A 323 8.74 5.28 16.73
C VAL A 323 8.31 5.55 18.17
N LEU A 324 9.26 5.58 19.10
CA LEU A 324 8.98 5.81 20.52
C LEU A 324 8.59 7.28 20.79
N ALA A 325 9.33 8.23 20.23
CA ALA A 325 9.07 9.67 20.38
C ALA A 325 7.71 10.08 19.81
N ASN A 326 7.23 9.41 18.76
CA ASN A 326 5.92 9.67 18.15
C ASN A 326 4.84 8.67 18.61
N HIS A 327 5.11 7.86 19.64
CA HIS A 327 4.18 6.86 20.17
C HIS A 327 3.61 5.86 19.14
N LEU A 328 4.32 5.62 18.03
CA LEU A 328 3.86 4.75 16.95
C LEU A 328 3.81 3.27 17.35
N HIS A 329 4.51 2.89 18.42
CA HIS A 329 4.42 1.55 19.01
C HIS A 329 3.02 1.22 19.58
N LEU A 330 2.24 2.25 19.94
CA LEU A 330 0.87 2.09 20.44
C LEU A 330 -0.18 1.97 19.32
N VAL A 331 0.22 2.19 18.07
CA VAL A 331 -0.65 2.03 16.91
C VAL A 331 -0.88 0.54 16.67
N LYS A 332 -2.14 0.10 16.61
CA LYS A 332 -2.51 -1.32 16.46
C LYS A 332 -2.15 -1.89 15.09
N GLU A 333 -2.41 -1.12 14.04
CA GLU A 333 -2.20 -1.56 12.66
C GLU A 333 -1.46 -0.49 11.86
N SER A 334 -0.44 -0.91 11.14
CA SER A 334 0.31 -0.05 10.23
C SER A 334 0.87 -0.85 9.08
N SER A 335 1.16 -0.15 7.98
CA SER A 335 1.85 -0.70 6.82
C SER A 335 3.34 -0.44 6.95
N ALA A 336 4.16 -1.48 6.82
CA ALA A 336 5.62 -1.34 6.83
C ALA A 336 6.14 -0.42 5.71
N PRO A 337 5.67 -0.52 4.44
CA PRO A 337 6.00 0.44 3.39
C PRO A 337 5.77 1.90 3.79
N ASP A 338 4.64 2.20 4.45
CA ASP A 338 4.28 3.57 4.82
C ASP A 338 5.19 4.08 5.95
N LEU A 339 5.43 3.25 6.98
CA LEU A 339 6.36 3.60 8.06
C LEU A 339 7.78 3.87 7.52
N ILE A 340 8.25 3.05 6.58
CA ILE A 340 9.56 3.21 5.95
C ILE A 340 9.58 4.52 5.15
N ALA A 341 8.59 4.76 4.29
CA ALA A 341 8.53 5.95 3.45
C ALA A 341 8.48 7.24 4.29
N ILE A 342 7.68 7.27 5.36
CA ILE A 342 7.59 8.42 6.25
C ILE A 342 8.93 8.63 6.95
N PHE A 343 9.52 7.59 7.53
CA PHE A 343 10.78 7.74 8.26
C PHE A 343 11.94 8.16 7.37
N ASP A 344 12.05 7.58 6.16
CA ASP A 344 13.09 7.99 5.21
C ASP A 344 12.91 9.47 4.80
N LYS A 345 11.67 9.95 4.67
CA LYS A 345 11.39 11.38 4.45
C LYS A 345 11.75 12.25 5.65
N VAL A 346 11.52 11.77 6.87
CA VAL A 346 11.96 12.45 8.11
C VAL A 346 13.48 12.55 8.14
N LEU A 347 14.21 11.47 7.84
CA LEU A 347 15.67 11.48 7.77
C LEU A 347 16.19 12.41 6.67
N GLU A 348 15.54 12.41 5.51
CA GLU A 348 15.86 13.35 4.43
C GLU A 348 15.64 14.80 4.86
N SER A 349 14.54 15.10 5.55
CA SER A 349 14.27 16.43 6.08
C SER A 349 15.33 16.86 7.11
N ARG A 350 15.71 15.98 8.05
CA ARG A 350 16.76 16.27 9.04
C ARG A 350 18.09 16.58 8.38
N LYS A 351 18.47 15.81 7.36
CA LYS A 351 19.67 16.07 6.56
C LYS A 351 19.65 17.42 5.87
N ARG A 352 18.49 18.05 5.64
CA ARG A 352 18.35 19.38 5.01
C ARG A 352 18.21 20.52 6.03
N THR A 353 18.34 20.23 7.32
CA THR A 353 18.36 21.25 8.37
C THR A 353 19.77 21.80 8.57
N ILE A 354 19.89 23.12 8.64
CA ILE A 354 21.11 23.87 8.91
C ILE A 354 20.96 24.53 10.28
N PHE A 355 21.80 24.15 11.23
CA PHE A 355 21.86 24.80 12.54
C PHE A 355 22.90 25.92 12.51
N VAL A 356 22.50 27.15 12.84
CA VAL A 356 23.41 28.31 12.87
C VAL A 356 23.83 28.60 14.29
N SER A 357 25.10 28.33 14.57
CA SER A 357 25.78 28.65 15.82
C SER A 357 26.45 30.02 15.72
N MET A 358 26.02 31.00 16.53
CA MET A 358 26.56 32.36 16.45
C MET A 358 26.50 33.17 17.76
N PRO A 359 27.31 34.23 17.90
CA PRO A 359 27.26 35.11 19.06
C PRO A 359 25.90 35.81 19.18
N LEU A 360 25.23 35.68 20.32
CA LEU A 360 23.98 36.40 20.62
C LEU A 360 24.26 37.77 21.27
N GLY A 361 23.38 38.73 21.04
CA GLY A 361 23.41 40.05 21.70
C GLY A 361 24.59 40.96 21.29
N LYS A 362 25.26 40.68 20.18
CA LYS A 362 26.26 41.57 19.56
C LYS A 362 25.63 42.38 18.42
N PRO A 363 26.26 43.45 17.90
CA PRO A 363 25.65 44.33 16.90
C PRO A 363 25.56 43.76 15.46
N LYS A 364 26.35 42.73 15.12
CA LYS A 364 26.45 42.16 13.75
C LYS A 364 25.96 40.69 13.51
N PRO A 365 25.42 39.92 14.46
CA PRO A 365 24.98 38.55 14.22
C PRO A 365 23.68 38.46 13.42
N ASP A 366 22.74 39.40 13.58
CA ASP A 366 21.44 39.29 12.91
C ASP A 366 21.52 39.41 11.38
N ASP A 367 22.47 40.21 10.88
CA ASP A 367 22.72 40.36 9.44
C ASP A 367 23.24 39.05 8.81
N HIS A 368 24.21 38.38 9.47
CA HIS A 368 24.74 37.10 8.99
C HIS A 368 23.68 35.99 8.98
N TYR A 369 22.81 35.95 9.99
CA TYR A 369 21.72 34.97 10.03
C TYR A 369 20.74 35.18 8.87
N ALA A 370 20.34 36.43 8.63
CA ALA A 370 19.47 36.79 7.51
C ALA A 370 20.09 36.41 6.16
N ILE A 371 21.40 36.64 5.98
CA ILE A 371 22.14 36.20 4.79
C ILE A 371 22.07 34.67 4.63
N ILE A 372 22.36 33.90 5.69
CA ILE A 372 22.33 32.44 5.63
C ILE A 372 20.93 31.93 5.27
N GLN A 373 19.89 32.51 5.86
CA GLN A 373 18.50 32.16 5.58
C GLN A 373 18.14 32.47 4.12
N ARG A 374 18.49 33.68 3.63
CA ARG A 374 18.25 34.12 2.26
C ARG A 374 18.95 33.20 1.25
N VAL A 375 20.25 32.96 1.43
CA VAL A 375 21.04 32.11 0.52
C VAL A 375 20.55 30.67 0.53
N SER A 376 20.21 30.12 1.69
CA SER A 376 19.66 28.75 1.79
C SER A 376 18.31 28.61 1.07
N LYS A 377 17.47 29.65 1.15
CA LYS A 377 16.20 29.71 0.41
C LYS A 377 16.44 29.79 -1.10
N GLU A 378 17.32 30.68 -1.55
CA GLU A 378 17.68 30.81 -2.98
C GLU A 378 18.23 29.51 -3.57
N VAL A 379 19.11 28.81 -2.85
CA VAL A 379 19.63 27.48 -3.24
C VAL A 379 18.51 26.45 -3.32
N SER A 380 17.56 26.48 -2.38
CA SER A 380 16.44 25.56 -2.38
C SER A 380 15.52 25.77 -3.59
N GLU A 381 15.26 27.03 -3.93
CA GLU A 381 14.42 27.42 -5.07
C GLU A 381 15.12 27.12 -6.41
N SER A 382 16.42 27.42 -6.54
CA SER A 382 17.17 27.20 -7.77
C SER A 382 17.30 25.72 -8.13
N HIS A 383 17.37 24.84 -7.13
CA HIS A 383 17.52 23.39 -7.30
C HIS A 383 16.22 22.60 -7.09
N GLY A 384 15.07 23.28 -6.90
CA GLY A 384 13.77 22.63 -6.75
C GLY A 384 13.69 21.67 -5.56
N LEU A 385 14.35 22.01 -4.44
CA LEU A 385 14.49 21.13 -3.29
C LEU A 385 13.15 20.91 -2.56
N ASN A 386 12.75 19.65 -2.40
CA ASN A 386 11.61 19.24 -1.58
C ASN A 386 11.98 18.07 -0.64
N PRO A 387 12.15 18.29 0.68
CA PRO A 387 11.92 19.56 1.40
C PRO A 387 13.03 20.61 1.15
N PRO A 388 12.75 21.91 1.32
CA PRO A 388 13.76 22.97 1.19
C PRO A 388 14.76 22.93 2.35
N LEU A 389 15.91 23.61 2.19
CA LEU A 389 16.87 23.80 3.27
C LEU A 389 16.22 24.63 4.39
N LYS A 390 16.22 24.09 5.61
CA LYS A 390 15.64 24.74 6.79
C LYS A 390 16.76 25.29 7.65
N VAL A 391 16.78 26.59 7.89
CA VAL A 391 17.78 27.23 8.76
C VAL A 391 17.16 27.47 10.13
N GLU A 392 17.87 27.05 11.19
CA GLU A 392 17.41 27.18 12.57
C GLU A 392 18.49 27.82 13.47
N ARG A 393 18.03 28.58 14.48
CA ARG A 393 18.84 29.21 15.53
C ARG A 393 18.12 29.03 16.87
N VAL A 394 18.87 28.88 17.97
CA VAL A 394 18.32 28.51 19.29
C VAL A 394 17.31 29.52 19.86
N ASP A 395 17.42 30.80 19.50
CA ASP A 395 16.57 31.89 20.01
C ASP A 395 15.14 31.88 19.44
N TRP A 396 14.84 31.03 18.46
CA TRP A 396 13.51 30.94 17.84
C TRP A 396 12.52 30.04 18.60
N PHE A 397 12.96 29.34 19.65
CA PHE A 397 12.10 28.48 20.46
C PHE A 397 11.51 29.23 21.66
N HIS A 398 10.33 29.82 21.45
CA HIS A 398 9.44 30.20 22.55
C HIS A 398 8.64 28.98 23.00
N ASP A 399 9.30 27.99 23.61
CA ASP A 399 8.56 26.90 24.23
C ASP A 399 7.84 27.45 25.47
N GLY A 400 6.54 27.15 25.60
CA GLY A 400 5.68 27.62 26.69
C GLY A 400 6.03 27.05 28.07
N THR A 401 7.18 26.39 28.20
CA THR A 401 7.69 25.72 29.40
C THR A 401 9.15 26.11 29.63
N SER A 402 9.60 26.15 30.88
CA SER A 402 11.02 26.33 31.19
C SER A 402 11.80 25.08 30.77
N TYR A 403 12.84 25.24 29.96
CA TYR A 403 13.77 24.17 29.57
C TYR A 403 15.22 24.63 29.75
N GLU A 404 16.15 23.69 29.88
CA GLU A 404 17.58 24.02 29.83
C GLU A 404 18.00 24.28 28.38
N ILE A 405 18.39 25.51 28.09
CA ILE A 405 18.79 25.95 26.74
C ILE A 405 19.91 25.05 26.17
N ASN A 406 20.79 24.56 27.03
CA ASN A 406 21.89 23.68 26.63
C ASN A 406 21.37 22.36 26.02
N ASP A 407 20.38 21.71 26.65
CA ASP A 407 19.81 20.47 26.13
C ASP A 407 19.18 20.68 24.75
N LYS A 408 18.53 21.83 24.55
CA LYS A 408 17.93 22.18 23.26
C LYS A 408 18.97 22.39 22.18
N ILE A 409 20.07 23.09 22.49
CA ILE A 409 21.19 23.27 21.57
C ILE A 409 21.78 21.91 21.17
N LEU A 410 21.96 21.00 22.13
CA LEU A 410 22.49 19.66 21.84
C LEU A 410 21.53 18.86 20.96
N GLU A 411 20.23 18.93 21.20
CA GLU A 411 19.20 18.31 20.34
C GLU A 411 19.26 18.86 18.91
N MET A 412 19.33 20.18 18.75
CA MET A 412 19.42 20.82 17.43
C MET A 412 20.69 20.43 16.68
N ILE A 413 21.82 20.34 17.38
CA ILE A 413 23.07 19.86 16.79
C ILE A 413 22.95 18.38 16.42
N ASP A 414 22.27 17.58 17.23
CA ASP A 414 22.08 16.16 16.94
C ASP A 414 21.22 15.95 15.68
N ASP A 415 20.21 16.80 15.49
CA ASP A 415 19.22 16.68 14.41
C ASP A 415 19.58 17.44 13.13
N CYS A 416 20.56 18.34 13.14
CA CYS A 416 20.95 19.09 11.95
C CYS A 416 21.79 18.26 10.96
N GLY A 417 21.61 18.55 9.67
CA GLY A 417 22.46 18.02 8.60
C GLY A 417 23.80 18.74 8.50
N LEU A 418 23.80 20.05 8.72
CA LEU A 418 24.96 20.94 8.66
C LEU A 418 24.95 21.94 9.81
N LEU A 419 26.07 22.10 10.52
CA LEU A 419 26.29 23.23 11.42
C LEU A 419 27.00 24.37 10.68
N ILE A 420 26.51 25.60 10.78
CA ILE A 420 27.22 26.81 10.35
C ILE A 420 27.67 27.59 11.58
N GLY A 421 28.98 27.65 11.81
CA GLY A 421 29.59 28.29 12.98
C GLY A 421 30.18 29.66 12.68
N ASN A 422 29.69 30.69 13.37
CA ASN A 422 30.20 32.06 13.29
C ASN A 422 31.31 32.29 14.33
N LEU A 423 32.56 32.31 13.89
CA LEU A 423 33.73 32.48 14.75
C LEU A 423 33.99 33.94 15.15
N THR A 424 33.23 34.88 14.59
CA THR A 424 33.36 36.32 14.88
C THR A 424 33.17 36.58 16.36
N HIS A 425 33.98 37.48 16.94
CA HIS A 425 33.97 37.81 18.37
C HIS A 425 34.46 36.71 19.32
N CYS A 426 35.03 35.60 18.84
CA CYS A 426 35.58 34.54 19.70
C CYS A 426 34.57 34.04 20.77
N ASN A 427 33.29 33.90 20.42
CA ASN A 427 32.25 33.57 21.39
C ASN A 427 32.41 32.14 21.95
N PRO A 428 32.56 31.95 23.28
CA PRO A 428 32.79 30.62 23.87
C PRO A 428 31.71 29.58 23.57
N ASN A 429 30.45 29.99 23.46
CA ASN A 429 29.34 29.07 23.19
C ASN A 429 29.46 28.46 21.79
N VAL A 430 29.84 29.27 20.80
CA VAL A 430 30.06 28.79 19.43
C VAL A 430 31.19 27.74 19.40
N TYR A 431 32.26 27.95 20.16
CA TYR A 431 33.36 26.98 20.25
C TYR A 431 32.92 25.68 20.94
N HIS A 432 32.08 25.78 21.97
CA HIS A 432 31.52 24.62 22.65
C HIS A 432 30.65 23.78 21.69
N GLU A 433 29.76 24.43 20.93
CA GLU A 433 28.88 23.78 19.96
C GLU A 433 29.66 23.12 18.81
N ILE A 434 30.69 23.81 18.29
CA ILE A 434 31.61 23.23 17.30
C ILE A 434 32.34 22.01 17.88
N GLY A 435 32.83 22.12 19.12
CA GLY A 435 33.48 21.01 19.82
C GLY A 435 32.58 19.78 19.94
N PHE A 436 31.29 20.00 20.23
CA PHE A 436 30.30 18.92 20.29
C PHE A 436 30.08 18.26 18.92
N VAL A 437 29.93 19.04 17.85
CA VAL A 437 29.83 18.52 16.47
C VAL A 437 31.05 17.69 16.08
N MET A 438 32.25 18.15 16.42
CA MET A 438 33.49 17.41 16.17
C MET A 438 33.57 16.11 16.99
N GLY A 439 33.17 16.16 18.25
CA GLY A 439 33.11 14.98 19.13
C GLY A 439 32.13 13.93 18.61
N LYS A 440 30.93 14.36 18.20
CA LYS A 440 29.91 13.51 17.58
C LYS A 440 30.43 12.84 16.31
N ALA A 441 31.01 13.62 15.40
CA ALA A 441 31.57 13.09 14.15
C ALA A 441 32.62 12.00 14.42
N LYS A 442 33.50 12.21 15.40
CA LYS A 442 34.52 11.24 15.80
C LYS A 442 33.91 9.97 16.41
N ALA A 443 32.89 10.11 17.26
CA ALA A 443 32.18 8.96 17.84
C ALA A 443 31.45 8.13 16.77
N GLU A 444 30.97 8.78 15.71
CA GLU A 444 30.37 8.15 14.53
C GLU A 444 31.40 7.61 13.53
N GLY A 445 32.70 7.72 13.81
CA GLY A 445 33.78 7.24 12.94
C GLY A 445 33.98 8.08 11.66
N LYS A 446 33.54 9.34 11.65
CA LYS A 446 33.73 10.27 10.53
C LYS A 446 35.04 11.06 10.69
N ASP A 447 35.79 11.15 9.61
CA ASP A 447 37.04 11.94 9.57
C ASP A 447 36.80 13.45 9.64
N VAL A 448 35.65 13.90 9.14
CA VAL A 448 35.29 15.32 9.05
C VAL A 448 33.89 15.52 9.60
N ALA A 449 33.72 16.55 10.43
CA ALA A 449 32.42 16.92 10.94
C ALA A 449 31.63 17.72 9.91
N ASN A 450 30.31 17.54 9.89
CA ASN A 450 29.41 18.26 8.99
C ASN A 450 29.22 19.71 9.45
N MET A 451 30.26 20.53 9.24
CA MET A 451 30.26 21.92 9.66
C MET A 451 30.90 22.84 8.62
N LEU A 452 30.43 24.08 8.58
CA LEU A 452 31.00 25.17 7.82
C LEU A 452 31.28 26.32 8.79
N LEU A 453 32.51 26.81 8.79
CA LEU A 453 32.94 27.88 9.69
C LEU A 453 33.18 29.17 8.90
N PHE A 454 32.82 30.31 9.48
CA PHE A 454 33.08 31.62 8.88
C PHE A 454 33.53 32.66 9.91
N LEU A 455 34.20 33.70 9.42
CA LEU A 455 34.72 34.81 10.22
C LEU A 455 34.56 36.13 9.45
N ASP A 456 33.82 37.08 10.04
CA ASP A 456 33.70 38.44 9.53
C ASP A 456 34.87 39.30 10.03
N GLU A 457 35.80 39.63 9.13
CA GLU A 457 36.99 40.43 9.42
C GLU A 457 36.68 41.94 9.37
N SER A 458 35.45 42.35 9.04
CA SER A 458 35.02 43.76 9.05
C SER A 458 34.75 44.32 10.46
N VAL A 459 34.84 43.50 11.50
CA VAL A 459 34.70 43.95 12.89
C VAL A 459 35.85 44.90 13.26
N ALA A 460 35.53 45.98 13.97
CA ALA A 460 36.53 46.98 14.33
C ALA A 460 37.57 46.46 15.35
N ASP A 461 37.16 45.52 16.21
CA ASP A 461 37.99 44.96 17.27
C ASP A 461 38.83 43.78 16.77
N ASP A 462 40.16 43.89 16.88
CA ASP A 462 41.11 42.85 16.49
C ASP A 462 41.00 41.58 17.37
N ALA A 463 40.54 41.70 18.62
CA ALA A 463 40.24 40.51 19.43
C ALA A 463 39.07 39.72 18.83
N GLY A 464 38.13 40.40 18.16
CA GLY A 464 37.00 39.78 17.48
C GLY A 464 37.33 39.07 16.17
N LYS A 465 38.53 39.25 15.64
CA LYS A 465 39.05 38.58 14.43
C LYS A 465 39.92 37.36 14.74
N LYS A 466 40.18 37.09 16.03
CA LYS A 466 41.00 35.95 16.42
C LYS A 466 40.22 34.64 16.26
N VAL A 467 40.93 33.58 15.92
CA VAL A 467 40.40 32.22 15.91
C VAL A 467 41.25 31.38 16.85
N GLY A 468 40.60 30.59 17.70
CA GLY A 468 41.30 29.70 18.63
C GLY A 468 42.18 28.69 17.88
N PHE A 469 43.32 28.35 18.47
CA PHE A 469 44.35 27.50 17.85
C PHE A 469 43.79 26.19 17.24
N ASN A 470 42.88 25.52 17.97
CA ASN A 470 42.29 24.26 17.54
C ASN A 470 41.44 24.35 16.26
N LEU A 471 40.86 25.54 15.97
CA LEU A 471 40.06 25.76 14.77
C LEU A 471 40.84 26.47 13.66
N ALA A 472 42.04 26.99 13.95
CA ALA A 472 42.86 27.72 13.00
C ALA A 472 43.29 26.86 11.78
N GLY A 473 43.45 25.56 11.99
CA GLY A 473 43.78 24.59 10.92
C GLY A 473 42.58 24.13 10.08
N ILE A 474 41.35 24.53 10.44
CA ILE A 474 40.12 24.15 9.73
C ILE A 474 39.78 25.26 8.72
N LYS A 475 39.29 24.88 7.53
CA LYS A 475 38.86 25.83 6.49
C LYS A 475 37.78 26.77 7.04
N GLN A 476 37.99 28.07 6.87
CA GLN A 476 37.07 29.13 7.30
C GLN A 476 36.74 30.03 6.11
N LEU A 477 35.46 30.37 5.95
CA LEU A 477 35.06 31.44 5.03
C LEU A 477 35.35 32.78 5.70
N ARG A 478 36.46 33.41 5.29
CA ARG A 478 36.84 34.75 5.75
C ARG A 478 36.42 35.80 4.73
N PHE A 479 35.94 36.93 5.22
CA PHE A 479 35.46 38.03 4.39
C PHE A 479 35.49 39.36 5.13
N THR A 480 35.55 40.45 4.36
CA THR A 480 35.34 41.82 4.87
C THR A 480 34.04 42.44 4.36
N GLN A 481 33.52 41.96 3.23
CA GLN A 481 32.27 42.41 2.64
C GLN A 481 31.28 41.24 2.53
N PRO A 482 30.26 41.16 3.41
CA PRO A 482 29.34 40.02 3.44
C PRO A 482 28.66 39.74 2.10
N GLU A 483 28.11 40.76 1.45
CA GLU A 483 27.37 40.59 0.19
C GLU A 483 28.25 40.19 -0.99
N VAL A 484 29.49 40.69 -1.06
CA VAL A 484 30.39 40.46 -2.22
C VAL A 484 31.21 39.19 -2.05
N GLU A 485 31.58 38.84 -0.82
CA GLU A 485 32.52 37.75 -0.55
C GLU A 485 31.87 36.55 0.16
N PHE A 486 31.00 36.79 1.14
CA PHE A 486 30.42 35.70 1.95
C PHE A 486 29.30 34.99 1.20
N VAL A 487 28.35 35.73 0.62
CA VAL A 487 27.21 35.17 -0.15
C VAL A 487 27.63 34.17 -1.23
N PRO A 488 28.54 34.50 -2.18
CA PRO A 488 28.91 33.55 -3.23
C PRO A 488 29.65 32.33 -2.67
N LYS A 489 30.56 32.52 -1.70
CA LYS A 489 31.26 31.40 -1.05
C LYS A 489 30.30 30.50 -0.27
N LEU A 490 29.33 31.08 0.44
CA LEU A 490 28.33 30.32 1.19
C LEU A 490 27.50 29.48 0.23
N ARG A 491 26.98 30.07 -0.85
CA ARG A 491 26.22 29.35 -1.88
C ARG A 491 26.99 28.15 -2.42
N GLU A 492 28.22 28.35 -2.87
CA GLU A 492 29.07 27.29 -3.41
C GLU A 492 29.28 26.15 -2.40
N ASN A 493 29.51 26.46 -1.12
CA ASN A 493 29.73 25.43 -0.12
C ASN A 493 28.43 24.72 0.27
N LEU A 494 27.27 25.38 0.25
CA LEU A 494 25.98 24.73 0.45
C LEU A 494 25.67 23.74 -0.69
N GLU A 495 25.82 24.18 -1.94
CA GLU A 495 25.63 23.31 -3.12
C GLU A 495 26.56 22.10 -3.07
N ARG A 496 27.85 22.32 -2.74
CA ARG A 496 28.82 21.24 -2.58
C ARG A 496 28.48 20.28 -1.44
N PHE A 497 28.03 20.80 -0.30
CA PHE A 497 27.72 19.97 0.88
C PHE A 497 26.48 19.11 0.63
N PHE A 498 25.42 19.69 0.08
CA PHE A 498 24.16 19.00 -0.20
C PHE A 498 24.16 18.22 -1.52
N ARG A 499 25.26 18.28 -2.30
CA ARG A 499 25.45 17.57 -3.58
C ARG A 499 24.38 17.96 -4.61
N LEU A 500 24.18 19.26 -4.77
CA LEU A 500 23.20 19.88 -5.65
C LEU A 500 23.78 20.19 -7.04
#